data_AF-A0A2E5JHW4-F1
#
_entry.id   AF-A0A2E5JHW4-F1
#
_cell.length_a   1.000
_cell.length_b   1.000
_cell.length_c   1.000
_cell.angle_alpha   90.00
_cell.angle_beta   90.00
_cell.angle_gamma   90.00
#
_symmetry.space_group_name_H-M   'P 1'
#
loop_
_entity.id
_entity.type
_entity.pdbx_description
1 polymer ?
#
loop_
_entity_poly.entity_id
_entity_poly.type
_entity_poly.pdbx_seq_one_letter_code
_entity_poly.pdbx_strand_id
1 'polypeptide(L)' 'MAKPSAEQVELGSLTEEQKIPLDSLSSMTGFPVDFIKKELLLEEDQLSLAELRRSMLTYLESNSEMLQN' A
#
# COMPACT_ATOMS: atom_id res chain seq x y z
N MET A 1 18.36 1.65 -32.35
CA MET A 1 16.99 1.61 -31.81
C MET A 1 16.90 0.44 -30.84
N ALA A 2 16.88 0.68 -29.53
CA ALA A 2 16.62 -0.36 -28.54
C ALA A 2 16.14 0.25 -27.21
N LYS A 3 14.83 0.09 -26.97
CA LYS A 3 14.09 -0.12 -25.71
C LYS A 3 14.25 0.92 -24.58
N PRO A 4 13.17 1.61 -24.15
CA PRO A 4 13.21 2.44 -22.96
C PRO A 4 13.36 1.52 -21.74
N SER A 5 14.49 1.69 -21.05
CA SER A 5 14.79 1.04 -19.79
C SER A 5 14.37 1.99 -18.67
N ALA A 6 13.84 1.40 -17.60
CA ALA A 6 13.33 2.04 -16.39
C ALA A 6 12.00 2.78 -16.58
N GLU A 7 10.94 2.06 -16.20
CA GLU A 7 9.73 2.62 -15.61
C GLU A 7 10.12 3.64 -14.54
N GLN A 8 10.22 4.91 -14.96
CA GLN A 8 10.35 6.02 -14.05
C GLN A 8 8.98 6.18 -13.40
N VAL A 9 8.83 5.63 -12.20
CA VAL A 9 7.76 6.03 -11.29
C VAL A 9 7.98 7.50 -10.95
N GLU A 10 7.40 8.36 -11.77
CA GLU A 10 7.29 9.79 -11.53
C GLU A 10 6.44 9.94 -10.25
N LEU A 11 7.10 10.05 -9.09
CA LEU A 11 6.49 10.30 -7.78
C LEU A 11 5.88 11.72 -7.67
N GLY A 12 5.63 12.38 -8.80
CA GLY A 12 5.01 13.68 -8.90
C GLY A 12 3.51 13.53 -9.08
N SER A 13 2.76 13.57 -7.99
CA SER A 13 1.29 13.56 -7.92
C SER A 13 0.65 12.17 -7.80
N LEU A 14 0.90 11.48 -6.69
CA LEU A 14 0.02 10.39 -6.26
C LEU A 14 -1.37 10.99 -5.97
N THR A 15 -2.33 10.78 -6.87
CA THR A 15 -3.72 11.20 -6.67
C THR A 15 -4.45 10.21 -5.77
N GLU A 16 -5.48 10.66 -5.05
CA GLU A 16 -6.24 9.81 -4.12
C GLU A 16 -6.89 8.57 -4.79
N GLU A 17 -7.17 8.68 -6.08
CA GLU A 17 -7.74 7.63 -6.94
C GLU A 17 -6.68 6.72 -7.59
N GLN A 18 -5.39 7.04 -7.42
CA GLN A 18 -4.34 6.23 -8.00
C GLN A 18 -4.31 4.85 -7.34
N LYS A 19 -4.53 3.82 -8.17
CA LYS A 19 -4.43 2.42 -7.75
C LYS A 19 -2.98 2.02 -7.63
N ILE A 20 -2.60 1.60 -6.44
CA ILE A 20 -1.27 1.10 -6.09
C ILE A 20 -1.37 -0.44 -6.04
N PRO A 21 -0.57 -1.16 -6.84
CA PRO A 21 -0.53 -2.61 -6.77
C PRO A 21 0.13 -3.05 -5.45
N LEU A 22 -0.43 -4.09 -4.83
CA LEU A 22 0.08 -4.60 -3.56
C LEU A 22 1.50 -5.15 -3.66
N ASP A 23 1.92 -5.62 -4.85
CA ASP A 23 3.27 -6.10 -5.10
C ASP A 23 4.32 -4.99 -4.91
N SER A 24 4.00 -3.76 -5.34
CA SER A 24 4.85 -2.59 -5.09
C SER A 24 4.95 -2.26 -3.61
N LEU A 25 3.83 -2.33 -2.87
CA LEU A 25 3.82 -2.12 -1.42
C LEU A 25 4.59 -3.22 -0.69
N SER A 26 4.46 -4.46 -1.13
CA SER A 26 5.21 -5.60 -0.59
C SER A 26 6.72 -5.39 -0.78
N SER A 27 7.13 -4.98 -1.97
CA SER A 27 8.53 -4.67 -2.28
C SER A 27 9.07 -3.49 -1.47
N MET A 28 8.26 -2.46 -1.24
CA MET A 28 8.66 -1.26 -0.48
C MET A 28 8.73 -1.51 1.04
N THR A 29 7.81 -2.29 1.58
CA THR A 29 7.67 -2.50 3.03
C THR A 29 8.37 -3.76 3.53
N GLY A 30 8.67 -4.70 2.64
CA GLY A 30 9.22 -6.01 2.97
C GLY A 30 8.19 -7.00 3.56
N PHE A 31 6.92 -6.61 3.66
CA PHE A 31 5.86 -7.52 4.10
C PHE A 31 5.28 -8.28 2.91
N PRO A 32 4.97 -9.59 3.05
CA PRO A 32 4.33 -10.34 1.99
C PRO A 32 2.93 -9.78 1.68
N VAL A 33 2.52 -9.87 0.41
CA VAL A 33 1.22 -9.37 -0.07
C VAL A 33 0.06 -9.91 0.77
N ASP A 34 0.05 -11.20 1.09
CA ASP A 34 -0.98 -11.82 1.92
C ASP A 34 -1.09 -11.19 3.31
N PHE A 35 0.05 -10.81 3.91
CA PHE A 35 0.05 -10.14 5.21
C PHE A 35 -0.55 -8.73 5.08
N ILE A 36 -0.15 -7.97 4.06
CA ILE A 36 -0.70 -6.64 3.80
C ILE A 36 -2.21 -6.70 3.58
N LYS A 37 -2.69 -7.66 2.78
CA LYS A 37 -4.14 -7.86 2.55
C LYS A 37 -4.87 -8.17 3.83
N LYS A 38 -4.34 -9.07 4.65
CA LYS A 38 -4.95 -9.47 5.91
C LYS A 38 -5.04 -8.31 6.90
N GLU A 39 -3.95 -7.59 7.10
CA GLU A 39 -3.90 -6.52 8.10
C GLU A 39 -4.67 -5.27 7.67
N LEU A 40 -4.68 -4.97 6.36
CA LEU A 40 -5.43 -3.84 5.80
C LEU A 40 -6.87 -4.20 5.41
N LEU A 41 -7.31 -5.45 5.64
CA LEU A 41 -8.63 -6.00 5.30
C LEU A 41 -9.02 -5.79 3.83
N LEU A 42 -8.08 -6.07 2.92
CA LEU A 42 -8.23 -5.87 1.48
C LEU A 42 -8.65 -7.17 0.79
N GLU A 43 -9.65 -7.08 -0.08
CA GLU A 43 -10.09 -8.21 -0.92
C GLU A 43 -9.44 -8.19 -2.32
N GLU A 44 -8.99 -7.03 -2.77
CA GLU A 44 -8.41 -6.82 -4.11
C GLU A 44 -6.86 -6.79 -4.10
N ASP A 45 -6.26 -7.08 -5.26
CA ASP A 45 -4.80 -7.02 -5.48
C ASP A 45 -4.22 -5.61 -5.64
N GLN A 46 -5.10 -4.61 -5.66
CA GLN A 46 -4.79 -3.21 -5.90
C GLN A 46 -5.67 -2.36 -4.99
N LEU A 47 -5.14 -1.24 -4.51
CA LEU A 47 -5.89 -0.31 -3.67
C LEU A 47 -5.58 1.13 -4.01
N SER A 48 -6.54 2.01 -3.81
CA SER A 48 -6.33 3.45 -3.99
C SER A 48 -5.51 4.03 -2.85
N LEU A 49 -4.80 5.14 -3.08
CA LEU A 49 -4.05 5.81 -2.01
C LEU A 49 -4.96 6.22 -0.84
N ALA A 50 -6.20 6.66 -1.13
CA ALA A 50 -7.18 6.98 -0.09
C ALA A 50 -7.55 5.78 0.77
N GLU A 51 -7.68 4.60 0.17
CA GLU A 51 -7.98 3.34 0.85
C GLU A 51 -6.78 2.89 1.69
N LEU A 52 -5.58 2.96 1.13
CA LEU A 52 -4.34 2.64 1.84
C LEU A 52 -4.22 3.48 3.11
N ARG A 53 -4.44 4.79 2.99
CA ARG A 53 -4.38 5.73 4.11
C ARG A 53 -5.38 5.36 5.20
N ARG A 54 -6.63 5.06 4.83
CA ARG A 54 -7.67 4.64 5.78
C ARG A 54 -7.30 3.35 6.47
N SER A 55 -6.94 2.30 5.74
CA SER A 55 -6.59 1.00 6.32
C SER A 55 -5.37 1.10 7.24
N MET A 56 -4.35 1.88 6.87
CA MET A 56 -3.19 2.10 7.76
C MET A 56 -3.55 2.86 9.03
N LEU A 57 -4.42 3.89 8.94
CA LEU A 57 -4.91 4.61 10.11
C LEU A 57 -5.66 3.68 11.06
N THR A 58 -6.56 2.84 10.54
CA THR A 58 -7.28 1.83 11.33
C THR A 58 -6.33 0.82 11.97
N TYR A 59 -5.32 0.34 11.22
CA TYR A 59 -4.30 -0.57 11.75
C TYR A 59 -3.50 0.04 12.91
N LEU A 60 -3.09 1.31 12.76
CA LEU A 60 -2.34 2.03 13.79
C LEU A 60 -3.20 2.32 15.02
N GLU A 61 -4.47 2.69 14.84
CA GLU A 61 -5.42 2.93 15.94
C GLU A 61 -5.62 1.63 16.74
N SER A 62 -5.91 0.51 16.06
CA SER A 62 -6.11 -0.79 16.70
C SER A 62 -4.87 -1.28 17.45
N ASN A 63 -3.66 -1.07 16.90
CA ASN A 63 -2.42 -1.41 17.62
C ASN A 63 -2.10 -0.45 18.76
N SER A 64 -2.48 0.83 18.66
CA SER A 64 -2.24 1.81 19.72
C SER A 64 -3.04 1.51 20.98
N GLU A 65 -4.26 0.98 20.83
CA GLU A 65 -5.08 0.51 21.95
C GLU A 65 -4.47 -0.73 22.63
N MET A 66 -3.77 -1.57 21.86
CA MET A 66 -3.08 -2.76 22.39
C MET A 66 -1.88 -2.42 23.29
N LEU A 67 -1.34 -1.19 23.20
CA LEU A 67 -0.18 -0.74 23.98
C LEU A 67 -0.55 -0.01 25.29
N GLN A 68 -1.84 0.17 25.58
CA GLN A 68 -2.32 0.87 26.80
C GLN A 68 -2.84 -0.06 27.91
N ASN A 69 -2.64 -1.37 27.77
CA ASN A 69 -3.10 -2.40 28.72
C ASN A 69 -1.95 -3.27 29.26
#